data_AF-A0A6G0WY82-F1
#
_entry.id   AF-A0A6G0WY82-F1
#
_cell.length_a   1.000
_cell.length_b   1.000
_cell.length_c   1.000
_cell.angle_alpha   90.00
_cell.angle_beta   90.00
_cell.angle_gamma   90.00
#
_symmetry.space_group_name_H-M   'P 1'
#
loop_
_entity.id
_entity.type
_entity.pdbx_description
1 polymer ?
#
loop_
_entity_poly.entity_id
_entity_poly.type
_entity_poly.pdbx_seq_one_letter_code
_entity_poly.pdbx_strand_id
1 'polypeptide(L)'
;MLYLVVMLTLSAIYLSLLEPAMANDLWWAGFNASGAQSVVIDLYNKKLNLNASEMDLTVAAAAAVPKAYAQFYTPIEVSPVYPRLVLDAYNADLATIIRGLVTQPGPEQIATQYCWIDFSRTWQVAHTDARQRRCSARYSDNQRFTPPCGCASCVANLAAYACVPCDAAPSSCKADLERMLGLPNTTGVALIRHALGPFNSIDLYFVRPPTSLTTLVAAFQTAMARTIQSNDAAVGAIPSLPVDPVPRSWQHPSFMYLGGDPTCLQRQPMPFVQPSFAFDVSCATQQRHTLQLDAFNTFFALSSSSVVAPASSLNASCALCPTLSMSCSAVFQAAAPAVAVLTRALDPNLANLELAAAKDIQALDSVLGTGGDSAWNVFGWVYVYEWAPAAREVVSMEGDVSTIALLSNKYVPLVTQAQALEVTKNACQYLWAVSVVVAFMLVLVGVLVLVQSVFLRGRVVGRNFFHFNRMAGGVWLGRSLLLVRGTTAVILLSTSRASLESTRGLTSFRFDARSWFQSMLVAGEATWISYVVHDCVVVWCDARCWLRVDHPTFAQLRRGCSHSLWISSRRTP
;
A
#
# COMPACT_ATOMS: atom_id res chain seq x y z
N MET A 1 34.99 -19.00 40.60
CA MET A 1 34.14 -20.10 40.10
C MET A 1 32.70 -19.68 39.85
N LEU A 2 31.95 -19.21 40.85
CA LEU A 2 30.55 -18.79 40.66
C LEU A 2 30.37 -17.78 39.52
N TYR A 3 31.21 -16.74 39.46
CA TYR A 3 31.22 -15.76 38.36
C TYR A 3 31.31 -16.43 36.97
N LEU A 4 32.19 -17.42 36.83
CA LEU A 4 32.41 -18.10 35.55
C LEU A 4 31.19 -18.95 35.17
N VAL A 5 30.61 -19.68 36.12
CA VAL A 5 29.37 -20.44 35.91
C VAL A 5 28.24 -19.51 35.47
N VAL A 6 28.04 -18.40 36.18
CA VAL A 6 27.02 -17.39 35.85
C VAL A 6 27.27 -16.79 34.46
N MET A 7 28.51 -16.47 34.11
CA MET A 7 28.83 -15.90 32.79
C MET A 7 28.53 -16.90 31.66
N LEU A 8 28.90 -18.17 31.83
CA LEU A 8 28.65 -19.21 30.82
C LEU A 8 27.14 -19.48 30.66
N THR A 9 26.39 -19.49 31.77
CA THR A 9 24.92 -19.65 31.69
C THR A 9 24.27 -18.44 31.03
N LEU A 10 24.71 -17.21 31.31
CA LEU A 10 24.23 -16.00 30.64
C LEU A 10 24.53 -16.01 29.14
N SER A 11 25.71 -16.48 28.71
CA SER A 11 26.03 -16.65 27.29
C SER A 11 25.11 -17.66 26.60
N ALA A 12 24.72 -18.74 27.27
CA ALA A 12 23.75 -19.71 26.73
C ALA A 12 22.34 -19.10 26.66
N ILE A 13 21.92 -18.35 27.68
CA ILE A 13 20.64 -17.62 27.68
C ILE A 13 20.62 -16.58 26.55
N TYR A 14 21.72 -15.89 26.29
CA TYR A 14 21.82 -14.95 25.17
C TYR A 14 21.54 -15.61 23.81
N LEU A 15 22.09 -16.81 23.55
CA LEU A 15 21.81 -17.52 22.30
C LEU A 15 20.30 -17.82 22.13
N SER A 16 19.60 -18.17 23.21
CA SER A 16 18.14 -18.38 23.16
C SER A 16 17.34 -17.11 22.88
N LEU A 17 17.89 -15.93 23.20
CA LEU A 17 17.30 -14.63 22.84
C LEU A 17 17.62 -14.22 21.40
N LEU A 18 18.78 -14.62 20.89
CA LEU A 18 19.28 -14.26 19.57
C LEU A 18 18.66 -15.10 18.45
N GLU A 19 18.48 -16.41 18.68
CA GLU A 19 17.93 -17.37 17.72
C GLU A 19 16.62 -16.90 17.05
N PRO A 20 15.55 -16.54 17.80
CA PRO A 20 14.29 -16.15 17.16
C PRO A 20 14.43 -14.87 16.34
N ALA A 21 15.28 -13.92 16.75
CA ALA A 21 15.51 -12.68 16.01
C ALA A 21 16.28 -12.93 14.70
N MET A 22 17.23 -13.87 14.69
CA MET A 22 18.03 -14.23 13.52
C MET A 22 17.40 -15.30 12.60
N ALA A 23 16.14 -15.65 12.82
CA ALA A 23 15.44 -16.62 11.95
C ALA A 23 15.28 -16.14 10.50
N ASN A 24 15.44 -14.84 10.25
CA ASN A 24 15.38 -14.18 8.95
C ASN A 24 16.34 -12.97 8.91
N ASP A 25 16.64 -12.50 7.70
CA ASP A 25 17.57 -11.39 7.46
C ASP A 25 16.97 -10.02 7.84
N LEU A 26 15.67 -9.96 8.22
CA LEU A 26 14.98 -8.75 8.70
C LEU A 26 15.16 -8.52 10.21
N TRP A 27 15.80 -9.44 10.92
CA TRP A 27 15.96 -9.39 12.39
C TRP A 27 14.65 -9.33 13.17
N TRP A 28 13.57 -9.80 12.56
CA TRP A 28 12.22 -9.75 13.12
C TRP A 28 11.79 -11.13 13.58
N ALA A 29 11.75 -11.32 14.89
CA ALA A 29 11.33 -12.58 15.50
C ALA A 29 9.90 -12.96 15.11
N GLY A 30 9.71 -14.18 14.61
CA GLY A 30 8.41 -14.71 14.20
C GLY A 30 7.85 -14.14 12.89
N PHE A 31 8.65 -13.38 12.12
CA PHE A 31 8.22 -12.89 10.81
C PHE A 31 8.05 -14.03 9.82
N ASN A 32 6.84 -14.17 9.28
CA ASN A 32 6.45 -15.20 8.32
C ASN A 32 5.74 -14.57 7.12
N ALA A 33 5.79 -15.26 5.98
CA ALA A 33 5.18 -14.77 4.75
C ALA A 33 3.65 -14.69 4.85
N SER A 34 3.00 -15.75 5.33
CA SER A 34 1.54 -15.76 5.44
C SER A 34 0.99 -14.84 6.54
N GLY A 35 1.79 -14.52 7.56
CA GLY A 35 1.37 -13.65 8.66
C GLY A 35 1.88 -12.22 8.48
N ALA A 36 3.04 -11.93 9.07
CA ALA A 36 3.56 -10.58 9.23
C ALA A 36 3.74 -9.87 7.88
N GLN A 37 4.29 -10.56 6.89
CA GLN A 37 4.49 -9.99 5.55
C GLN A 37 3.15 -9.61 4.90
N SER A 38 2.19 -10.54 4.86
CA SER A 38 0.85 -10.27 4.31
C SER A 38 0.12 -9.12 5.03
N VAL A 39 0.21 -9.02 6.36
CA VAL A 39 -0.38 -7.90 7.13
C VAL A 39 0.23 -6.56 6.73
N VAL A 40 1.57 -6.48 6.64
CA VAL A 40 2.25 -5.24 6.22
C VAL A 40 1.82 -4.84 4.82
N ILE A 41 1.74 -5.80 3.88
CA ILE A 41 1.34 -5.52 2.50
C ILE A 41 -0.12 -5.02 2.44
N ASP A 42 -1.06 -5.69 3.13
CA ASP A 42 -2.46 -5.25 3.15
C ASP A 42 -2.62 -3.86 3.80
N LEU A 43 -1.88 -3.57 4.89
CA LEU A 43 -1.86 -2.24 5.49
C LEU A 43 -1.33 -1.18 4.52
N TYR A 44 -0.22 -1.48 3.84
CA TYR A 44 0.40 -0.57 2.89
C TYR A 44 -0.54 -0.26 1.71
N ASN A 45 -1.13 -1.29 1.09
CA ASN A 45 -2.11 -1.14 0.02
C ASN A 45 -3.32 -0.30 0.47
N LYS A 46 -3.84 -0.56 1.68
CA LYS A 46 -4.96 0.20 2.25
C LYS A 46 -4.63 1.69 2.41
N LYS A 47 -3.43 2.04 2.88
CA LYS A 47 -3.03 3.44 3.08
C LYS A 47 -2.70 4.14 1.76
N LEU A 48 -2.08 3.45 0.82
CA LEU A 48 -1.79 3.97 -0.50
C LEU A 48 -3.08 4.32 -1.27
N ASN A 49 -4.11 3.46 -1.21
CA ASN A 49 -5.39 3.73 -1.86
C ASN A 49 -6.08 4.99 -1.29
N LEU A 50 -5.85 5.32 -0.01
CA LEU A 50 -6.38 6.51 0.64
C LEU A 50 -5.45 7.73 0.52
N ASN A 51 -4.38 7.64 -0.28
CA ASN A 51 -3.37 8.68 -0.48
C ASN A 51 -2.72 9.16 0.84
N ALA A 52 -2.52 8.25 1.80
CA ALA A 52 -1.85 8.55 3.06
C ALA A 52 -0.33 8.51 2.90
N SER A 53 0.36 9.51 3.45
CA SER A 53 1.83 9.62 3.42
C SER A 53 2.51 8.92 4.60
N GLU A 54 1.80 8.70 5.70
CA GLU A 54 2.33 8.12 6.93
C GLU A 54 1.40 7.04 7.49
N MET A 55 2.01 6.07 8.17
CA MET A 55 1.30 5.01 8.87
C MET A 55 1.98 4.74 10.20
N ASP A 56 1.28 5.05 11.29
CA ASP A 56 1.71 4.69 12.63
C ASP A 56 1.19 3.29 12.99
N LEU A 57 2.11 2.33 13.08
CA LEU A 57 1.82 0.95 13.46
C LEU A 57 1.55 0.79 14.97
N THR A 58 1.92 1.77 15.80
CA THR A 58 1.73 1.71 17.26
C THR A 58 0.28 1.95 17.67
N VAL A 59 -0.49 2.64 16.82
CA VAL A 59 -1.92 2.85 17.02
C VAL A 59 -2.68 1.65 16.46
N ALA A 60 -2.89 0.63 17.31
CA ALA A 60 -3.53 -0.64 16.93
C ALA A 60 -4.82 -0.46 16.12
N ALA A 61 -5.67 0.51 16.46
CA ALA A 61 -6.90 0.78 15.72
C ALA A 61 -6.68 1.38 14.31
N ALA A 62 -5.63 2.18 14.12
CA ALA A 62 -5.31 2.77 12.81
C ALA A 62 -4.56 1.79 11.89
N ALA A 63 -3.92 0.79 12.48
CA ALA A 63 -3.14 -0.26 11.84
C ALA A 63 -3.75 -1.67 12.00
N ALA A 64 -5.08 -1.76 12.18
CA ALA A 64 -5.80 -3.02 12.24
C ALA A 64 -6.39 -3.39 10.87
N VAL A 65 -6.32 -4.69 10.55
CA VAL A 65 -6.96 -5.28 9.38
C VAL A 65 -7.99 -6.33 9.83
N PRO A 66 -9.27 -6.24 9.36
CA PRO A 66 -10.33 -7.20 9.69
C PRO A 66 -10.17 -8.50 8.90
N LYS A 67 -9.09 -9.22 9.17
CA LYS A 67 -8.68 -10.44 8.48
C LYS A 67 -7.81 -11.28 9.39
N ALA A 68 -7.96 -12.60 9.29
CA ALA A 68 -7.16 -13.56 10.03
C ALA A 68 -5.89 -13.92 9.25
N TYR A 69 -4.72 -13.76 9.89
CA TYR A 69 -3.41 -14.05 9.29
C TYR A 69 -2.70 -15.26 9.89
N ALA A 70 -3.42 -16.03 10.72
CA ALA A 70 -2.92 -17.26 11.33
C ALA A 70 -3.00 -18.49 10.38
N GLN A 71 -3.39 -18.29 9.12
CA GLN A 71 -3.61 -19.36 8.15
C GLN A 71 -2.37 -19.57 7.26
N PHE A 72 -2.29 -20.75 6.63
CA PHE A 72 -1.22 -21.06 5.66
C PHE A 72 -1.36 -20.24 4.37
N TYR A 73 -2.59 -19.97 3.96
CA TYR A 73 -2.92 -19.16 2.79
C TYR A 73 -3.59 -17.87 3.25
N THR A 74 -2.96 -16.73 2.94
CA THR A 74 -3.50 -15.39 3.25
C THR A 74 -3.52 -14.55 1.97
N PRO A 75 -4.66 -14.51 1.26
CA PRO A 75 -4.75 -13.85 -0.05
C PRO A 75 -4.63 -12.34 0.12
N ILE A 76 -3.65 -11.70 -0.50
CA ILE A 76 -3.48 -10.24 -0.50
C ILE A 76 -4.34 -9.65 -1.60
N GLU A 77 -5.16 -8.66 -1.26
CA GLU A 77 -6.08 -8.04 -2.22
C GLU A 77 -5.55 -6.69 -2.67
N VAL A 78 -5.37 -6.54 -3.98
CA VAL A 78 -4.89 -5.30 -4.60
C VAL A 78 -5.99 -4.71 -5.46
N SER A 79 -6.26 -3.42 -5.29
CA SER A 79 -7.22 -2.71 -6.14
C SER A 79 -6.69 -2.61 -7.58
N PRO A 80 -7.47 -3.01 -8.60
CA PRO A 80 -7.10 -2.79 -10.00
C PRO A 80 -7.16 -1.31 -10.43
N VAL A 81 -7.78 -0.44 -9.63
CA VAL A 81 -7.87 0.99 -9.90
C VAL A 81 -6.59 1.71 -9.46
N TYR A 82 -5.84 1.15 -8.51
CA TYR A 82 -4.62 1.76 -7.98
C TYR A 82 -3.58 2.16 -9.05
N PRO A 83 -3.28 1.35 -10.07
CA PRO A 83 -2.40 1.76 -11.16
C PRO A 83 -2.85 3.04 -11.88
N ARG A 84 -4.17 3.28 -12.01
CA ARG A 84 -4.71 4.51 -12.61
C ARG A 84 -4.52 5.71 -11.68
N LEU A 85 -4.68 5.53 -10.37
CA LEU A 85 -4.36 6.57 -9.37
C LEU A 85 -2.88 6.97 -9.44
N VAL A 86 -1.98 5.99 -9.59
CA VAL A 86 -0.54 6.23 -9.74
C VAL A 86 -0.24 6.95 -11.06
N LEU A 87 -0.79 6.48 -12.17
CA LEU A 87 -0.61 7.12 -13.47
C LEU A 87 -1.11 8.57 -13.47
N ASP A 88 -2.28 8.81 -12.87
CA ASP A 88 -2.85 10.13 -12.68
C ASP A 88 -1.97 11.02 -11.77
N ALA A 89 -1.25 10.47 -10.79
CA ALA A 89 -0.32 11.26 -9.97
C ALA A 89 0.90 11.80 -10.75
N TYR A 90 1.27 11.14 -11.85
CA TYR A 90 2.36 11.59 -12.73
C TYR A 90 1.87 12.43 -13.92
N ASN A 91 0.55 12.66 -14.06
CA ASN A 91 -0.01 13.41 -15.19
C ASN A 91 0.45 14.88 -15.26
N ALA A 92 1.00 15.41 -14.16
CA ALA A 92 1.52 16.76 -14.04
C ALA A 92 3.06 16.82 -14.02
N ASP A 93 3.76 15.68 -13.98
CA ASP A 93 5.23 15.64 -13.99
C ASP A 93 5.75 15.67 -15.43
N LEU A 94 5.99 16.89 -15.91
CA LEU A 94 6.49 17.14 -17.26
C LEU A 94 7.81 16.39 -17.55
N ALA A 95 8.70 16.22 -16.57
CA ALA A 95 9.97 15.55 -16.79
C ALA A 95 9.78 14.05 -17.08
N THR A 96 8.87 13.41 -16.35
CA THR A 96 8.49 12.02 -16.58
C THR A 96 7.76 11.86 -17.92
N ILE A 97 6.85 12.78 -18.25
CA ILE A 97 6.12 12.79 -19.52
C ILE A 97 7.09 12.93 -20.71
N ILE A 98 8.01 13.90 -20.68
CA ILE A 98 8.99 14.11 -21.75
C ILE A 98 9.84 12.85 -21.96
N ARG A 99 10.34 12.23 -20.89
CA ARG A 99 11.12 10.98 -21.00
C ARG A 99 10.30 9.87 -21.64
N GLY A 100 9.04 9.71 -21.25
CA GLY A 100 8.12 8.75 -21.85
C GLY A 100 7.90 9.00 -23.34
N LEU A 101 7.62 10.25 -23.72
CA LEU A 101 7.42 10.64 -25.12
C LEU A 101 8.66 10.42 -25.99
N VAL A 102 9.86 10.70 -25.48
CA VAL A 102 11.13 10.48 -26.21
C VAL A 102 11.37 9.00 -26.50
N THR A 103 10.84 8.08 -25.68
CA THR A 103 10.96 6.63 -25.94
C THR A 103 9.96 6.12 -26.98
N GLN A 104 8.96 6.91 -27.37
CA GLN A 104 7.99 6.50 -28.39
C GLN A 104 8.61 6.60 -29.79
N PRO A 105 8.42 5.59 -30.67
CA PRO A 105 8.97 5.62 -32.03
C PRO A 105 8.41 6.74 -32.91
N GLY A 106 7.20 7.23 -32.59
CA GLY A 106 6.53 8.30 -33.33
C GLY A 106 5.19 8.69 -32.70
N PRO A 107 4.62 9.85 -33.06
CA PRO A 107 3.37 10.36 -32.52
C PRO A 107 2.15 9.50 -32.86
N GLU A 108 2.22 8.69 -33.91
CA GLU A 108 1.16 7.75 -34.30
C GLU A 108 0.93 6.62 -33.29
N GLN A 109 1.90 6.35 -32.42
CA GLN A 109 1.78 5.35 -31.34
C GLN A 109 1.01 5.89 -30.13
N ILE A 110 0.79 7.21 -30.06
CA ILE A 110 0.03 7.83 -28.99
C ILE A 110 -1.45 7.81 -29.39
N ALA A 111 -2.22 6.97 -28.70
CA ALA A 111 -3.67 6.87 -28.85
C ALA A 111 -4.37 8.09 -28.23
N THR A 112 -4.18 9.26 -28.83
CA THR A 112 -4.85 10.52 -28.47
C THR A 112 -5.57 11.12 -29.66
N GLN A 113 -6.66 11.83 -29.40
CA GLN A 113 -7.34 12.61 -30.41
C GLN A 113 -6.66 13.96 -30.53
N TYR A 114 -6.14 14.24 -31.72
CA TYR A 114 -5.45 15.48 -32.00
C TYR A 114 -6.42 16.54 -32.53
N CYS A 115 -6.12 17.80 -32.24
CA CYS A 115 -6.98 18.92 -32.61
C CYS A 115 -6.51 19.61 -33.91
N TRP A 116 -5.20 19.72 -34.13
CA TRP A 116 -4.62 20.32 -35.34
C TRP A 116 -3.47 19.49 -35.91
N ILE A 117 -3.14 19.73 -37.19
CA ILE A 117 -1.95 19.15 -37.84
C ILE A 117 -0.70 20.03 -37.64
N ASP A 118 -0.89 21.34 -37.45
CA ASP A 118 0.18 22.33 -37.44
C ASP A 118 0.16 23.25 -36.21
N PHE A 119 1.33 23.79 -35.85
CA PHE A 119 1.47 24.75 -34.75
C PHE A 119 0.72 26.07 -34.97
N SER A 120 0.55 26.49 -36.23
CA SER A 120 -0.25 27.66 -36.59
C SER A 120 -1.77 27.42 -36.51
N ARG A 121 -2.21 26.20 -36.14
CA ARG A 121 -3.63 25.82 -35.98
C ARG A 121 -4.46 26.07 -37.24
N THR A 122 -3.82 26.03 -38.40
CA THR A 122 -4.43 26.31 -39.71
C THR A 122 -5.35 25.16 -40.10
N TRP A 123 -4.93 23.93 -39.82
CA TRP A 123 -5.61 22.72 -40.28
C TRP A 123 -6.24 21.97 -39.11
N GLN A 124 -7.57 22.02 -39.05
CA GLN A 124 -8.40 21.37 -38.05
C GLN A 124 -8.61 19.89 -38.39
N VAL A 125 -8.50 19.00 -37.40
CA VAL A 125 -8.68 17.54 -37.57
C VAL A 125 -9.65 16.92 -36.58
N ALA A 126 -10.29 17.73 -35.74
CA ALA A 126 -11.37 17.24 -34.90
C ALA A 126 -12.48 16.64 -35.76
N HIS A 127 -13.06 15.54 -35.29
CA HIS A 127 -14.11 14.81 -36.01
C HIS A 127 -15.43 15.58 -36.12
N THR A 128 -15.67 16.57 -35.25
CA THR A 128 -16.90 17.37 -35.22
C THR A 128 -16.61 18.83 -34.90
N ASP A 129 -17.50 19.74 -35.32
CA ASP A 129 -17.41 21.17 -34.97
C ASP A 129 -17.42 21.40 -33.46
N ALA A 130 -18.24 20.64 -32.71
CA ALA A 130 -18.32 20.75 -31.26
C ALA A 130 -17.00 20.33 -30.60
N ARG A 131 -16.39 19.23 -31.07
CA ARG A 131 -15.05 18.81 -30.67
C ARG A 131 -14.01 19.87 -31.01
N GLN A 132 -14.09 20.48 -32.20
CA GLN A 132 -13.17 21.52 -32.62
C GLN A 132 -13.28 22.79 -31.75
N ARG A 133 -14.49 23.15 -31.33
CA ARG A 133 -14.71 24.22 -30.34
C ARG A 133 -14.10 23.85 -28.98
N ARG A 134 -14.30 22.62 -28.48
CA ARG A 134 -13.62 22.15 -27.25
C ARG A 134 -12.10 22.19 -27.39
N CYS A 135 -11.56 21.76 -28.52
CA CYS A 135 -10.14 21.86 -28.84
C CYS A 135 -9.63 23.29 -28.71
N SER A 136 -10.30 24.26 -29.34
CA SER A 136 -9.92 25.68 -29.25
C SER A 136 -9.94 26.23 -27.83
N ALA A 137 -10.87 25.73 -26.99
CA ALA A 137 -11.06 26.23 -25.63
C ALA A 137 -10.14 25.55 -24.60
N ARG A 138 -9.87 24.24 -24.72
CA ARG A 138 -9.21 23.42 -23.68
C ARG A 138 -7.90 22.77 -24.13
N TYR A 139 -7.72 22.49 -25.42
CA TYR A 139 -6.62 21.67 -25.92
C TYR A 139 -5.76 22.42 -26.93
N SER A 140 -5.61 23.73 -26.79
CA SER A 140 -5.04 24.60 -27.83
C SER A 140 -3.64 24.19 -28.31
N ASP A 141 -2.92 23.38 -27.52
CA ASP A 141 -1.57 22.92 -27.79
C ASP A 141 -1.49 21.46 -28.28
N ASN A 142 -2.63 20.77 -28.44
CA ASN A 142 -2.73 19.37 -28.86
C ASN A 142 -2.66 19.21 -30.39
N GLN A 143 -1.53 18.74 -30.92
CA GLN A 143 -1.22 18.76 -32.36
C GLN A 143 -0.60 17.44 -32.85
N ARG A 144 -0.93 17.02 -34.08
CA ARG A 144 -0.44 15.80 -34.73
C ARG A 144 0.44 16.09 -35.93
N PHE A 145 1.50 15.32 -36.11
CA PHE A 145 2.09 15.12 -37.43
C PHE A 145 1.52 13.82 -38.04
N THR A 146 0.80 13.89 -39.16
CA THR A 146 0.23 12.70 -39.82
C THR A 146 0.58 12.61 -41.30
N PRO A 147 0.95 11.46 -41.85
CA PRO A 147 1.05 11.28 -43.31
C PRO A 147 -0.30 11.53 -44.01
N PRO A 148 -0.34 12.13 -45.23
CA PRO A 148 0.79 12.43 -46.12
C PRO A 148 1.54 13.73 -45.74
N CYS A 149 1.16 14.36 -44.63
CA CYS A 149 1.67 15.61 -44.11
C CYS A 149 2.90 15.37 -43.21
N GLY A 150 4.04 15.07 -43.85
CA GLY A 150 5.33 14.94 -43.15
C GLY A 150 5.96 16.30 -42.84
N CYS A 151 6.60 16.43 -41.68
CA CYS A 151 7.33 17.64 -41.26
C CYS A 151 8.41 18.06 -42.29
N ALA A 152 9.01 17.10 -42.99
CA ALA A 152 9.98 17.34 -44.06
C ALA A 152 9.40 18.14 -45.24
N SER A 153 8.13 17.95 -45.60
CA SER A 153 7.47 18.65 -46.71
C SER A 153 7.08 20.09 -46.34
N CYS A 154 6.78 20.34 -45.06
CA CYS A 154 6.47 21.66 -44.52
C CYS A 154 7.73 22.55 -44.43
N VAL A 155 8.85 21.98 -43.99
CA VAL A 155 10.14 22.69 -43.92
C VAL A 155 10.72 22.99 -45.31
N ALA A 156 10.41 22.17 -46.31
CA ALA A 156 10.93 22.32 -47.67
C ALA A 156 10.30 23.49 -48.45
N ASN A 157 9.01 23.78 -48.29
CA ASN A 157 8.36 24.91 -48.96
C ASN A 157 7.04 25.35 -48.29
N LEU A 158 7.15 26.26 -47.32
CA LEU A 158 6.02 26.74 -46.52
C LEU A 158 4.93 27.44 -47.36
N ALA A 159 5.30 28.09 -48.47
CA ALA A 159 4.41 28.89 -49.30
C ALA A 159 3.54 28.06 -50.27
N ALA A 160 3.93 26.82 -50.56
CA ALA A 160 3.25 25.93 -51.51
C ALA A 160 2.57 24.72 -50.83
N TYR A 161 2.64 24.64 -49.49
CA TYR A 161 2.10 23.53 -48.73
C TYR A 161 0.57 23.65 -48.57
N ALA A 162 -0.18 22.92 -49.38
CA ALA A 162 -1.63 22.79 -49.27
C ALA A 162 -2.01 21.40 -48.74
N CYS A 163 -2.28 21.31 -47.44
CA CYS A 163 -3.00 20.17 -46.88
C CYS A 163 -4.49 20.46 -47.07
N VAL A 164 -5.20 19.75 -47.93
CA VAL A 164 -6.64 20.02 -48.14
C VAL A 164 -7.44 19.32 -47.04
N PRO A 165 -8.04 20.04 -46.07
CA PRO A 165 -8.98 19.48 -45.12
C PRO A 165 -10.31 19.26 -45.83
N CYS A 166 -11.15 18.44 -45.19
CA CYS A 166 -12.35 17.86 -45.74
C CYS A 166 -13.44 18.82 -46.27
N ASP A 167 -13.30 20.13 -46.04
CA ASP A 167 -14.35 21.11 -46.33
C ASP A 167 -14.45 21.52 -47.81
N ALA A 168 -13.48 21.16 -48.66
CA ALA A 168 -13.45 21.64 -50.05
C ALA A 168 -14.08 20.70 -51.10
N ALA A 169 -14.45 19.45 -50.75
CA ALA A 169 -15.09 18.52 -51.68
C ALA A 169 -15.89 17.40 -50.97
N PRO A 170 -17.23 17.50 -50.88
CA PRO A 170 -18.07 16.58 -50.08
C PRO A 170 -18.10 15.13 -50.58
N SER A 171 -17.56 14.84 -51.77
CA SER A 171 -17.51 13.49 -52.36
C SER A 171 -16.25 12.69 -52.01
N SER A 172 -15.25 13.31 -51.38
CA SER A 172 -13.92 12.68 -51.13
C SER A 172 -13.59 12.42 -49.66
N CYS A 173 -14.38 12.95 -48.73
CA CYS A 173 -14.21 12.62 -47.31
C CYS A 173 -14.74 11.22 -47.06
N LYS A 174 -13.82 10.33 -46.69
CA LYS A 174 -14.17 9.00 -46.20
C LYS A 174 -15.25 9.12 -45.13
N ALA A 175 -16.15 8.16 -45.17
CA ALA A 175 -17.18 7.85 -44.19
C ALA A 175 -16.87 8.38 -42.78
N ASP A 176 -17.86 8.98 -42.12
CA ASP A 176 -17.92 9.23 -40.66
C ASP A 176 -17.05 8.20 -39.93
N LEU A 177 -16.16 8.59 -39.03
CA LEU A 177 -15.22 7.66 -38.42
C LEU A 177 -15.96 6.50 -37.72
N GLU A 178 -17.17 6.74 -37.23
CA GLU A 178 -18.06 5.69 -36.73
C GLU A 178 -18.43 4.65 -37.81
N ARG A 179 -18.62 5.10 -39.05
CA ARG A 179 -18.86 4.27 -40.24
C ARG A 179 -17.58 3.60 -40.75
N MET A 180 -16.40 4.19 -40.55
CA MET A 180 -15.11 3.51 -40.74
C MET A 180 -14.85 2.42 -39.68
N LEU A 181 -15.25 2.67 -38.42
CA LEU A 181 -15.22 1.71 -37.32
C LEU A 181 -16.31 0.64 -37.44
N GLY A 182 -17.20 0.75 -38.42
CA GLY A 182 -18.27 -0.20 -38.66
C GLY A 182 -19.26 -0.29 -37.49
N LEU A 183 -19.47 0.81 -36.76
CA LEU A 183 -20.36 0.80 -35.61
C LEU A 183 -21.79 0.40 -36.04
N PRO A 184 -22.40 -0.59 -35.38
CA PRO A 184 -23.71 -1.08 -35.78
C PRO A 184 -24.78 -0.03 -35.50
N ASN A 185 -25.79 0.09 -36.36
CA ASN A 185 -26.92 0.99 -36.14
C ASN A 185 -27.91 0.39 -35.12
N THR A 186 -27.49 0.33 -33.86
CA THR A 186 -28.31 -0.17 -32.74
C THR A 186 -28.90 0.99 -31.94
N THR A 187 -29.98 0.71 -31.20
CA THR A 187 -30.58 1.69 -30.28
C THR A 187 -29.58 2.20 -29.24
N GLY A 188 -28.65 1.34 -28.77
CA GLY A 188 -27.61 1.73 -27.82
C GLY A 188 -26.68 2.82 -28.38
N VAL A 189 -26.23 2.67 -29.63
CA VAL A 189 -25.41 3.67 -30.32
C VAL A 189 -26.17 4.99 -30.47
N ALA A 190 -27.44 4.94 -30.88
CA ALA A 190 -28.27 6.14 -31.02
C ALA A 190 -28.48 6.89 -29.69
N LEU A 191 -28.70 6.17 -28.59
CA LEU A 191 -28.85 6.78 -27.26
C LEU A 191 -27.58 7.49 -26.81
N ILE A 192 -26.41 6.89 -27.02
CA ILE A 192 -25.13 7.49 -26.63
C ILE A 192 -24.81 8.71 -27.49
N ARG A 193 -25.08 8.64 -28.80
CA ARG A 193 -24.96 9.80 -29.69
C ARG A 193 -25.82 10.97 -29.25
N HIS A 194 -27.04 10.68 -28.80
CA HIS A 194 -27.96 11.71 -28.31
C HIS A 194 -27.55 12.25 -26.94
N ALA A 195 -27.06 11.39 -26.02
CA ALA A 195 -26.74 11.80 -24.66
C ALA A 195 -25.36 12.45 -24.54
N LEU A 196 -24.31 11.84 -25.11
CA LEU A 196 -22.91 12.26 -24.99
C LEU A 196 -22.40 12.88 -26.30
N GLY A 197 -22.73 12.29 -27.44
CA GLY A 197 -22.21 12.70 -28.75
C GLY A 197 -21.64 11.52 -29.53
N PRO A 198 -21.13 11.76 -30.75
CA PRO A 198 -20.60 10.70 -31.60
C PRO A 198 -19.37 10.03 -30.96
N PHE A 199 -19.22 8.73 -31.18
CA PHE A 199 -18.03 7.99 -30.77
C PHE A 199 -16.79 8.59 -31.43
N ASN A 200 -15.66 8.56 -30.71
CA ASN A 200 -14.44 9.29 -31.05
C ASN A 200 -14.52 10.83 -30.96
N SER A 201 -15.58 11.38 -30.36
CA SER A 201 -15.59 12.76 -29.83
C SER A 201 -15.61 12.81 -28.30
N ILE A 202 -15.82 11.65 -27.66
CA ILE A 202 -15.96 11.51 -26.21
C ILE A 202 -14.57 11.29 -25.59
N ASP A 203 -14.18 12.17 -24.68
CA ASP A 203 -12.98 12.00 -23.84
C ASP A 203 -13.34 11.30 -22.53
N LEU A 204 -12.42 10.50 -22.01
CA LEU A 204 -12.55 9.84 -20.72
C LEU A 204 -11.48 10.38 -19.76
N TYR A 205 -11.92 11.03 -18.68
CA TYR A 205 -11.03 11.52 -17.62
C TYR A 205 -11.24 10.74 -16.34
N PHE A 206 -10.15 10.21 -15.79
CA PHE A 206 -10.17 9.61 -14.47
C PHE A 206 -10.37 10.69 -13.40
N VAL A 207 -11.34 10.50 -12.50
CA VAL A 207 -11.61 11.43 -11.41
C VAL A 207 -11.12 10.82 -10.09
N ARG A 208 -10.14 11.48 -9.48
CA ARG A 208 -9.57 11.06 -8.19
C ARG A 208 -10.58 11.29 -7.04
N PRO A 209 -10.65 10.38 -6.05
CA PRO A 209 -11.34 10.66 -4.80
C PRO A 209 -10.83 11.96 -4.15
N PRO A 210 -11.71 12.90 -3.76
CA PRO A 210 -11.31 14.10 -3.02
C PRO A 210 -10.58 13.74 -1.73
N THR A 211 -9.61 14.58 -1.32
CA THR A 211 -8.86 14.39 -0.08
C THR A 211 -9.75 14.45 1.16
N SER A 212 -10.83 15.24 1.11
CA SER A 212 -11.87 15.28 2.16
C SER A 212 -12.52 13.90 2.35
N LEU A 213 -12.79 13.19 1.26
CA LEU A 213 -13.39 11.85 1.30
C LEU A 213 -12.39 10.79 1.80
N THR A 214 -11.15 10.79 1.32
CA THR A 214 -10.16 9.78 1.76
C THR A 214 -9.80 9.94 3.24
N THR A 215 -9.72 11.18 3.72
CA THR A 215 -9.51 11.47 5.15
C THR A 215 -10.70 11.06 6.01
N LEU A 216 -11.93 11.32 5.56
CA LEU A 216 -13.15 10.87 6.21
C LEU A 216 -13.19 9.33 6.35
N VAL A 217 -12.92 8.60 5.27
CA VAL A 217 -12.93 7.13 5.28
C VAL A 217 -11.81 6.58 6.15
N ALA A 218 -10.61 7.19 6.15
CA ALA A 218 -9.52 6.79 7.04
C ALA A 218 -9.88 6.97 8.53
N ALA A 219 -10.51 8.10 8.88
CA ALA A 219 -10.98 8.39 10.22
C ALA A 219 -12.08 7.40 10.66
N PHE A 220 -13.04 7.14 9.77
CA PHE A 220 -14.11 6.17 9.99
C PHE A 220 -13.58 4.75 10.23
N GLN A 221 -12.66 4.27 9.39
CA GLN A 221 -12.07 2.93 9.54
C GLN A 221 -11.33 2.79 10.88
N THR A 222 -10.65 3.85 11.33
CA THR A 222 -9.97 3.89 12.63
C THR A 222 -10.97 3.88 13.78
N ALA A 223 -12.07 4.63 13.68
CA ALA A 223 -13.12 4.64 14.69
C ALA A 223 -13.80 3.27 14.81
N MET A 224 -14.13 2.64 13.68
CA MET A 224 -14.73 1.31 13.66
C MET A 224 -13.79 0.24 14.23
N ALA A 225 -12.49 0.30 13.94
CA ALA A 225 -11.52 -0.61 14.55
C ALA A 225 -11.48 -0.48 16.08
N ARG A 226 -11.57 0.75 16.64
CA ARG A 226 -11.72 0.97 18.09
C ARG A 226 -13.01 0.36 18.62
N THR A 227 -14.12 0.52 17.89
CA THR A 227 -15.41 -0.03 18.30
C THR A 227 -15.39 -1.55 18.34
N ILE A 228 -14.86 -2.24 17.31
CA ILE A 228 -14.74 -3.70 17.28
C ILE A 228 -13.87 -4.20 18.44
N GLN A 229 -12.76 -3.52 18.74
CA GLN A 229 -11.92 -3.85 19.89
C GLN A 229 -12.68 -3.75 21.22
N SER A 230 -13.64 -2.83 21.34
CA SER A 230 -14.47 -2.68 22.55
C SER A 230 -15.71 -3.61 22.57
N ASN A 231 -16.38 -3.81 21.44
CA ASN A 231 -17.66 -4.52 21.29
C ASN A 231 -17.80 -5.16 19.90
N ASP A 232 -17.27 -6.38 19.74
CA ASP A 232 -17.21 -7.11 18.46
C ASP A 232 -18.54 -7.77 18.06
N ALA A 233 -19.35 -8.20 19.04
CA ALA A 233 -20.58 -8.93 18.80
C ALA A 233 -21.59 -8.15 17.94
N ALA A 234 -21.56 -6.81 18.01
CA ALA A 234 -22.44 -5.94 17.23
C ALA A 234 -22.05 -5.85 15.75
N VAL A 235 -20.75 -5.98 15.42
CA VAL A 235 -20.24 -5.89 14.04
C VAL A 235 -20.27 -7.26 13.38
N GLY A 236 -19.88 -8.32 14.10
CA GLY A 236 -19.88 -9.69 13.59
C GLY A 236 -21.28 -10.27 13.31
N ALA A 237 -22.35 -9.66 13.85
CA ALA A 237 -23.73 -10.10 13.61
C ALA A 237 -24.31 -9.65 12.26
N ILE A 238 -23.63 -8.76 11.53
CA ILE A 238 -24.12 -8.21 10.27
C ILE A 238 -23.72 -9.13 9.11
N PRO A 239 -24.68 -9.70 8.36
CA PRO A 239 -24.37 -10.58 7.24
C PRO A 239 -23.88 -9.76 6.03
N SER A 240 -22.97 -10.34 5.25
CA SER A 240 -22.61 -9.82 3.93
C SER A 240 -23.57 -10.40 2.89
N LEU A 241 -24.46 -9.57 2.35
CA LEU A 241 -25.51 -10.01 1.42
C LEU A 241 -25.62 -9.09 0.20
N PRO A 242 -25.88 -9.64 -0.99
CA PRO A 242 -26.16 -8.85 -2.18
C PRO A 242 -27.57 -8.25 -2.11
N VAL A 243 -27.71 -7.04 -2.64
CA VAL A 243 -28.95 -6.30 -2.84
C VAL A 243 -29.02 -5.73 -4.26
N ASP A 244 -30.20 -5.39 -4.76
CA ASP A 244 -30.40 -4.86 -6.12
C ASP A 244 -31.07 -3.47 -6.12
N PRO A 245 -30.46 -2.44 -5.48
CA PRO A 245 -31.10 -1.14 -5.35
C PRO A 245 -31.17 -0.44 -6.70
N VAL A 246 -32.35 0.08 -7.04
CA VAL A 246 -32.61 0.87 -8.25
C VAL A 246 -33.25 2.20 -7.86
N PRO A 247 -32.76 3.35 -8.37
CA PRO A 247 -33.40 4.64 -8.10
C PRO A 247 -34.86 4.64 -8.54
N ARG A 248 -35.76 5.30 -7.79
CA ARG A 248 -37.20 5.35 -8.13
C ARG A 248 -37.48 5.91 -9.52
N SER A 249 -36.70 6.89 -9.96
CA SER A 249 -36.81 7.48 -11.30
C SER A 249 -36.59 6.48 -12.42
N TRP A 250 -35.90 5.38 -12.15
CA TRP A 250 -35.66 4.32 -13.12
C TRP A 250 -36.75 3.25 -13.03
N GLN A 251 -37.45 3.11 -11.91
CA GLN A 251 -38.46 2.07 -11.73
C GLN A 251 -39.78 2.40 -12.47
N HIS A 252 -39.88 2.02 -13.74
CA HIS A 252 -41.13 2.08 -14.50
C HIS A 252 -41.43 0.74 -15.18
N PRO A 253 -42.68 0.22 -15.13
CA PRO A 253 -43.02 -1.11 -15.66
C PRO A 253 -42.78 -1.28 -17.16
N SER A 254 -42.75 -0.18 -17.92
CA SER A 254 -42.55 -0.20 -19.38
C SER A 254 -41.11 0.08 -19.82
N PHE A 255 -40.17 0.29 -18.89
CA PHE A 255 -38.79 0.57 -19.26
C PHE A 255 -38.02 -0.70 -19.57
N MET A 256 -37.31 -0.68 -20.69
CA MET A 256 -36.34 -1.69 -21.09
C MET A 256 -34.96 -1.06 -21.07
N TYR A 257 -34.03 -1.68 -20.36
CA TYR A 257 -32.69 -1.15 -20.13
C TYR A 257 -31.70 -1.82 -21.06
N LEU A 258 -30.88 -1.00 -21.73
CA LEU A 258 -29.85 -1.44 -22.66
C LEU A 258 -28.48 -1.63 -21.98
N GLY A 259 -28.34 -1.28 -20.70
CA GLY A 259 -27.09 -1.44 -19.95
C GLY A 259 -26.78 -0.26 -19.04
N GLY A 260 -25.72 -0.38 -18.24
CA GLY A 260 -25.07 0.74 -17.54
C GLY A 260 -23.71 1.12 -18.14
N ASP A 261 -23.22 0.36 -19.13
CA ASP A 261 -21.92 0.58 -19.76
C ASP A 261 -22.10 1.20 -21.17
N PRO A 262 -21.69 2.46 -21.39
CA PRO A 262 -21.81 3.11 -22.69
C PRO A 262 -20.85 2.53 -23.74
N THR A 263 -19.86 1.73 -23.37
CA THR A 263 -18.97 1.08 -24.35
C THR A 263 -19.59 -0.17 -24.98
N CYS A 264 -20.68 -0.69 -24.41
CA CYS A 264 -21.33 -1.90 -24.86
C CYS A 264 -22.48 -1.66 -25.85
N LEU A 265 -22.14 -1.59 -27.14
CA LEU A 265 -23.03 -1.12 -28.20
C LEU A 265 -24.07 -2.12 -28.72
N GLN A 266 -23.87 -3.42 -28.44
CA GLN A 266 -24.67 -4.52 -29.01
C GLN A 266 -25.55 -5.24 -27.97
N ARG A 267 -25.78 -4.62 -26.81
CA ARG A 267 -26.61 -5.20 -25.75
C ARG A 267 -28.08 -5.28 -26.16
N GLN A 268 -28.76 -6.33 -25.72
CA GLN A 268 -30.20 -6.50 -25.94
C GLN A 268 -30.99 -5.75 -24.84
N PRO A 269 -32.21 -5.26 -25.13
CA PRO A 269 -33.05 -4.64 -24.12
C PRO A 269 -33.49 -5.66 -23.05
N MET A 270 -33.26 -5.36 -21.77
CA MET A 270 -33.62 -6.22 -20.62
C MET A 270 -34.62 -5.52 -19.69
N PRO A 271 -35.51 -6.24 -18.98
CA PRO A 271 -36.49 -5.64 -18.05
C PRO A 271 -35.88 -5.25 -16.69
N PHE A 272 -34.56 -5.27 -16.56
CA PHE A 272 -33.84 -4.97 -15.32
C PHE A 272 -32.62 -4.09 -15.60
N VAL A 273 -32.27 -3.26 -14.62
CA VAL A 273 -31.05 -2.44 -14.64
C VAL A 273 -29.83 -3.35 -14.58
N GLN A 274 -28.83 -3.06 -15.40
CA GLN A 274 -27.57 -3.80 -15.49
C GLN A 274 -26.46 -3.01 -14.79
N PRO A 275 -25.37 -3.66 -14.35
CA PRO A 275 -24.25 -2.95 -13.73
C PRO A 275 -23.63 -1.90 -14.66
N SER A 276 -23.02 -0.90 -14.03
CA SER A 276 -22.24 0.15 -14.70
C SER A 276 -21.00 -0.42 -15.41
N PHE A 277 -20.31 0.44 -16.16
CA PHE A 277 -19.08 0.06 -16.87
C PHE A 277 -18.02 -0.51 -15.93
N ALA A 278 -17.26 -1.46 -16.44
CA ALA A 278 -16.13 -2.07 -15.75
C ALA A 278 -15.17 -2.64 -16.79
N PHE A 279 -13.86 -2.40 -16.64
CA PHE A 279 -12.86 -2.87 -17.61
C PHE A 279 -12.69 -4.40 -17.64
N ASP A 280 -13.12 -5.12 -16.58
CA ASP A 280 -12.97 -6.56 -16.39
C ASP A 280 -14.22 -7.36 -16.79
N VAL A 281 -15.27 -6.69 -17.31
CA VAL A 281 -16.55 -7.32 -17.69
C VAL A 281 -16.75 -7.28 -19.19
N SER A 282 -17.23 -8.39 -19.77
CA SER A 282 -17.57 -8.45 -21.20
C SER A 282 -18.97 -7.88 -21.49
N CYS A 283 -19.13 -7.27 -22.66
CA CYS A 283 -20.45 -6.81 -23.12
C CYS A 283 -21.45 -7.93 -23.45
N ALA A 284 -21.00 -9.18 -23.54
CA ALA A 284 -21.84 -10.32 -23.92
C ALA A 284 -22.76 -10.80 -22.80
N THR A 285 -22.38 -10.57 -21.54
CA THR A 285 -23.15 -11.02 -20.37
C THR A 285 -23.97 -9.87 -19.80
N GLN A 286 -25.30 -10.00 -19.84
CA GLN A 286 -26.22 -8.99 -19.30
C GLN A 286 -26.83 -9.49 -17.98
N GLN A 287 -26.21 -9.14 -16.87
CA GLN A 287 -26.69 -9.49 -15.52
C GLN A 287 -27.41 -8.31 -14.87
N ARG A 288 -28.24 -8.61 -13.87
CA ARG A 288 -28.88 -7.60 -13.02
C ARG A 288 -27.83 -6.87 -12.20
N HIS A 289 -28.01 -5.56 -12.05
CA HIS A 289 -27.21 -4.73 -11.16
C HIS A 289 -27.35 -5.21 -9.71
N THR A 290 -26.21 -5.50 -9.08
CA THR A 290 -26.14 -5.91 -7.68
C THR A 290 -25.10 -5.08 -6.94
N LEU A 291 -25.37 -4.85 -5.65
CA LEU A 291 -24.50 -4.17 -4.71
C LEU A 291 -24.32 -5.09 -3.50
N GLN A 292 -23.09 -5.31 -3.06
CA GLN A 292 -22.82 -6.10 -1.87
C GLN A 292 -22.87 -5.18 -0.64
N LEU A 293 -23.77 -5.44 0.30
CA LEU A 293 -23.74 -4.78 1.60
C LEU A 293 -22.90 -5.59 2.57
N ASP A 294 -21.88 -4.94 3.12
CA ASP A 294 -20.97 -5.44 4.14
C ASP A 294 -21.12 -4.60 5.41
N ALA A 295 -20.63 -5.09 6.55
CA ALA A 295 -20.72 -4.34 7.81
C ALA A 295 -20.09 -2.93 7.69
N PHE A 296 -18.90 -2.84 7.08
CA PHE A 296 -18.11 -1.61 6.98
C PHE A 296 -18.80 -0.55 6.09
N ASN A 297 -19.26 -0.94 4.90
CA ASN A 297 -19.89 -0.01 3.96
C ASN A 297 -21.30 0.40 4.41
N THR A 298 -22.04 -0.50 5.05
CA THR A 298 -23.37 -0.24 5.60
C THR A 298 -23.29 0.75 6.75
N PHE A 299 -22.33 0.59 7.67
CA PHE A 299 -22.15 1.54 8.76
C PHE A 299 -21.75 2.93 8.28
N PHE A 300 -20.83 3.01 7.32
CA PHE A 300 -20.43 4.28 6.75
C PHE A 300 -21.61 4.98 6.10
N ALA A 301 -22.40 4.23 5.33
CA ALA A 301 -23.58 4.76 4.67
C ALA A 301 -24.64 5.24 5.66
N LEU A 302 -24.95 4.47 6.70
CA LEU A 302 -25.97 4.84 7.70
C LEU A 302 -25.53 6.03 8.57
N SER A 303 -24.23 6.15 8.88
CA SER A 303 -23.70 7.30 9.60
C SER A 303 -23.71 8.58 8.74
N SER A 304 -23.22 8.49 7.49
CA SER A 304 -23.04 9.65 6.61
C SER A 304 -24.33 10.15 5.95
N SER A 305 -25.32 9.26 5.75
CA SER A 305 -26.57 9.61 5.06
C SER A 305 -27.55 10.43 5.91
N SER A 306 -27.17 10.85 7.13
CA SER A 306 -28.04 11.45 8.16
C SER A 306 -29.23 10.56 8.57
N VAL A 307 -29.28 9.30 8.11
CA VAL A 307 -30.26 8.28 8.48
C VAL A 307 -29.87 7.67 9.83
N VAL A 308 -29.76 8.52 10.85
CA VAL A 308 -29.95 8.09 12.24
C VAL A 308 -31.46 8.13 12.50
N ALA A 309 -32.20 7.32 11.75
CA ALA A 309 -33.66 7.42 11.66
C ALA A 309 -34.36 6.08 11.93
N PRO A 310 -35.59 6.11 12.48
CA PRO A 310 -36.35 4.93 12.88
C PRO A 310 -36.56 3.92 11.75
N ALA A 311 -36.89 2.66 12.08
CA ALA A 311 -36.99 1.53 11.14
C ALA A 311 -37.82 1.78 9.85
N SER A 312 -38.73 2.77 9.86
CA SER A 312 -39.52 3.18 8.68
C SER A 312 -38.69 3.76 7.53
N SER A 313 -37.59 4.47 7.80
CA SER A 313 -36.71 5.01 6.73
C SER A 313 -35.83 3.93 6.09
N LEU A 314 -35.44 2.92 6.87
CA LEU A 314 -34.69 1.75 6.37
C LEU A 314 -35.58 0.90 5.45
N ASN A 315 -36.86 0.72 5.81
CA ASN A 315 -37.82 0.03 4.96
C ASN A 315 -38.05 0.77 3.64
N ALA A 316 -38.11 2.11 3.67
CA ALA A 316 -38.25 2.92 2.45
C ALA A 316 -37.04 2.77 1.51
N SER A 317 -35.84 2.59 2.07
CA SER A 317 -34.61 2.33 1.31
C SER A 317 -34.62 0.91 0.73
N CYS A 318 -35.00 -0.10 1.50
CA CYS A 318 -35.08 -1.49 1.00
C CYS A 318 -36.23 -1.71 -0.01
N ALA A 319 -37.26 -0.86 -0.01
CA ALA A 319 -38.28 -0.86 -1.06
C ALA A 319 -37.72 -0.46 -2.43
N LEU A 320 -36.52 0.13 -2.50
CA LEU A 320 -35.84 0.41 -3.77
C LEU A 320 -35.21 -0.83 -4.41
N CYS A 321 -35.19 -1.97 -3.72
CA CYS A 321 -34.68 -3.24 -4.24
C CYS A 321 -35.84 -4.06 -4.85
N PRO A 322 -35.90 -4.25 -6.19
CA PRO A 322 -37.01 -4.98 -6.82
C PRO A 322 -37.08 -6.46 -6.47
N THR A 323 -35.94 -7.14 -6.24
CA THR A 323 -35.91 -8.59 -6.02
C THR A 323 -35.32 -8.99 -4.66
N LEU A 324 -34.38 -8.21 -4.11
CA LEU A 324 -33.62 -8.56 -2.90
C LEU A 324 -33.96 -7.67 -1.69
N SER A 325 -35.21 -7.22 -1.58
CA SER A 325 -35.67 -6.37 -0.46
C SER A 325 -35.55 -7.05 0.92
N MET A 326 -35.73 -8.38 0.99
CA MET A 326 -35.56 -9.16 2.23
C MET A 326 -34.09 -9.26 2.67
N SER A 327 -33.17 -9.37 1.72
CA SER A 327 -31.73 -9.34 2.04
C SER A 327 -31.32 -7.97 2.56
N CYS A 328 -31.82 -6.90 1.94
CA CYS A 328 -31.59 -5.53 2.39
C CYS A 328 -32.11 -5.31 3.83
N SER A 329 -33.34 -5.74 4.13
CA SER A 329 -33.93 -5.54 5.44
C SER A 329 -33.17 -6.32 6.52
N ALA A 330 -32.69 -7.53 6.23
CA ALA A 330 -31.87 -8.32 7.15
C ALA A 330 -30.56 -7.60 7.53
N VAL A 331 -29.84 -7.03 6.55
CA VAL A 331 -28.60 -6.29 6.80
C VAL A 331 -28.86 -5.02 7.59
N PHE A 332 -29.83 -4.21 7.19
CA PHE A 332 -30.13 -2.94 7.86
C PHE A 332 -30.70 -3.12 9.26
N GLN A 333 -31.53 -4.15 9.50
CA GLN A 333 -32.01 -4.48 10.85
C GLN A 333 -30.88 -4.92 11.78
N ALA A 334 -29.92 -5.70 11.28
CA ALA A 334 -28.73 -6.07 12.04
C ALA A 334 -27.80 -4.87 12.32
N ALA A 335 -27.69 -3.94 11.38
CA ALA A 335 -26.83 -2.76 11.50
C ALA A 335 -27.41 -1.65 12.39
N ALA A 336 -28.73 -1.47 12.43
CA ALA A 336 -29.42 -0.41 13.16
C ALA A 336 -28.97 -0.22 14.64
N PRO A 337 -28.91 -1.26 15.50
CA PRO A 337 -28.48 -1.08 16.89
C PRO A 337 -27.00 -0.68 17.01
N ALA A 338 -26.16 -1.14 16.09
CA ALA A 338 -24.73 -0.89 16.11
C ALA A 338 -24.36 0.52 15.62
N VAL A 339 -25.15 1.10 14.70
CA VAL A 339 -24.98 2.52 14.27
C VAL A 339 -25.10 3.48 15.45
N ALA A 340 -26.06 3.27 16.36
CA ALA A 340 -26.25 4.14 17.54
C ALA A 340 -25.08 4.09 18.54
N VAL A 341 -24.32 2.99 18.57
CA VAL A 341 -23.11 2.86 19.37
C VAL A 341 -21.92 3.50 18.65
N LEU A 342 -21.81 3.27 17.35
CA LEU A 342 -20.72 3.80 16.53
C LEU A 342 -20.77 5.33 16.46
N THR A 343 -21.93 5.94 16.27
CA THR A 343 -22.08 7.40 16.22
C THR A 343 -21.59 8.12 17.48
N ARG A 344 -21.69 7.48 18.65
CA ARG A 344 -21.13 8.01 19.90
C ARG A 344 -19.60 7.87 20.00
N ALA A 345 -19.02 6.94 19.26
CA ALA A 345 -17.59 6.67 19.22
C ALA A 345 -16.84 7.43 18.11
N LEU A 346 -17.59 8.04 17.18
CA LEU A 346 -17.03 8.88 16.12
C LEU A 346 -16.52 10.21 16.70
N ASP A 347 -15.38 10.67 16.19
CA ASP A 347 -14.75 11.93 16.58
C ASP A 347 -15.69 13.12 16.27
N PRO A 348 -15.84 14.13 17.15
CA PRO A 348 -16.65 15.32 16.86
C PRO A 348 -16.23 16.05 15.57
N ASN A 349 -14.98 15.90 15.13
CA ASN A 349 -14.50 16.48 13.87
C ASN A 349 -14.99 15.74 12.62
N LEU A 350 -15.55 14.53 12.77
CA LEU A 350 -16.03 13.74 11.63
C LEU A 350 -17.18 14.43 10.91
N ALA A 351 -18.09 15.09 11.64
CA ALA A 351 -19.19 15.83 11.04
C ALA A 351 -18.72 16.97 10.11
N ASN A 352 -17.60 17.62 10.44
CA ASN A 352 -16.98 18.64 9.58
C ASN A 352 -16.38 18.02 8.31
N LEU A 353 -15.75 16.84 8.45
CA LEU A 353 -15.21 16.08 7.32
C LEU A 353 -16.32 15.54 6.41
N GLU A 354 -17.43 15.07 6.98
CA GLU A 354 -18.62 14.62 6.26
C GLU A 354 -19.23 15.76 5.45
N LEU A 355 -19.36 16.95 6.05
CA LEU A 355 -19.85 18.13 5.33
C LEU A 355 -18.92 18.55 4.19
N ALA A 356 -17.60 18.51 4.42
CA ALA A 356 -16.61 18.82 3.39
C ALA A 356 -16.67 17.80 2.23
N ALA A 357 -16.68 16.51 2.55
CA ALA A 357 -16.81 15.45 1.56
C ALA A 357 -18.14 15.57 0.80
N ALA A 358 -19.24 15.82 1.48
CA ALA A 358 -20.56 16.00 0.86
C ALA A 358 -20.57 17.19 -0.12
N LYS A 359 -19.90 18.30 0.18
CA LYS A 359 -19.78 19.45 -0.74
C LYS A 359 -18.95 19.11 -1.98
N ASP A 360 -17.81 18.45 -1.79
CA ASP A 360 -16.95 18.03 -2.90
C ASP A 360 -17.65 17.01 -3.80
N ILE A 361 -18.47 16.13 -3.20
CA ILE A 361 -19.29 15.13 -3.90
C ILE A 361 -20.52 15.76 -4.56
N GLN A 362 -21.13 16.79 -3.98
CA GLN A 362 -22.24 17.52 -4.59
C GLN A 362 -21.83 18.19 -5.91
N ALA A 363 -20.57 18.55 -6.09
CA ALA A 363 -20.07 18.96 -7.40
C ALA A 363 -20.15 17.83 -8.46
N LEU A 364 -20.26 16.57 -8.01
CA LEU A 364 -20.47 15.35 -8.79
C LEU A 364 -21.91 14.80 -8.64
N ASP A 365 -22.91 15.61 -8.23
CA ASP A 365 -24.27 15.12 -7.92
C ASP A 365 -24.97 14.43 -9.11
N SER A 366 -24.57 14.73 -10.35
CA SER A 366 -25.03 14.02 -11.56
C SER A 366 -24.59 12.55 -11.63
N VAL A 367 -23.60 12.14 -10.84
CA VAL A 367 -22.93 10.82 -10.84
C VAL A 367 -23.56 9.84 -9.85
N LEU A 368 -23.96 10.34 -8.68
CA LEU A 368 -24.37 9.51 -7.53
C LEU A 368 -25.89 9.51 -7.29
N GLY A 369 -26.63 10.41 -7.96
CA GLY A 369 -28.08 10.52 -7.81
C GLY A 369 -28.52 10.94 -6.41
N THR A 370 -27.65 11.65 -5.68
CA THR A 370 -27.87 12.06 -4.29
C THR A 370 -28.86 13.22 -4.15
N GLY A 371 -29.14 13.95 -5.22
CA GLY A 371 -29.89 15.21 -5.23
C GLY A 371 -31.42 15.17 -5.11
N GLY A 372 -32.07 14.13 -4.55
CA GLY A 372 -33.53 14.25 -4.33
C GLY A 372 -34.28 13.18 -3.55
N ASP A 373 -33.84 11.91 -3.56
CA ASP A 373 -34.55 10.85 -2.81
C ASP A 373 -33.75 10.45 -1.57
N SER A 374 -34.28 10.80 -0.39
CA SER A 374 -33.67 10.44 0.90
C SER A 374 -33.52 8.93 1.09
N ALA A 375 -34.33 8.11 0.41
CA ALA A 375 -34.21 6.65 0.44
C ALA A 375 -33.03 6.13 -0.39
N TRP A 376 -32.58 6.86 -1.42
CA TRP A 376 -31.43 6.48 -2.24
C TRP A 376 -30.10 6.89 -1.62
N ASN A 377 -30.10 7.94 -0.78
CA ASN A 377 -28.89 8.51 -0.19
C ASN A 377 -28.00 7.47 0.51
N VAL A 378 -28.61 6.50 1.22
CA VAL A 378 -27.86 5.40 1.87
C VAL A 378 -27.03 4.61 0.85
N PHE A 379 -27.61 4.21 -0.27
CA PHE A 379 -26.88 3.48 -1.32
C PHE A 379 -25.85 4.37 -2.01
N GLY A 380 -26.15 5.66 -2.19
CA GLY A 380 -25.19 6.67 -2.67
C GLY A 380 -23.92 6.70 -1.81
N TRP A 381 -24.06 6.71 -0.48
CA TRP A 381 -22.91 6.68 0.43
C TRP A 381 -22.17 5.34 0.45
N VAL A 382 -22.83 4.21 0.14
CA VAL A 382 -22.13 2.92 -0.08
C VAL A 382 -21.20 3.04 -1.30
N TYR A 383 -21.67 3.60 -2.40
CA TYR A 383 -20.86 3.84 -3.59
C TYR A 383 -19.67 4.77 -3.31
N VAL A 384 -19.91 5.86 -2.59
CA VAL A 384 -18.86 6.81 -2.16
C VAL A 384 -17.83 6.13 -1.27
N TYR A 385 -18.26 5.28 -0.32
CA TYR A 385 -17.36 4.50 0.51
C TYR A 385 -16.49 3.56 -0.30
N GLU A 386 -17.02 2.91 -1.35
CA GLU A 386 -16.26 2.00 -2.21
C GLU A 386 -15.35 2.73 -3.20
N TRP A 387 -15.65 3.98 -3.54
CA TRP A 387 -14.78 4.83 -4.36
C TRP A 387 -13.50 5.24 -3.64
N ALA A 388 -13.58 5.61 -2.36
CA ALA A 388 -12.43 6.10 -1.59
C ALA A 388 -11.24 5.12 -1.50
N PRO A 389 -11.39 3.83 -1.16
CA PRO A 389 -10.32 2.84 -1.16
C PRO A 389 -10.03 2.28 -2.56
N ALA A 390 -10.52 2.93 -3.61
CA ALA A 390 -10.35 2.55 -5.00
C ALA A 390 -10.95 1.17 -5.35
N ALA A 391 -12.03 0.73 -4.69
CA ALA A 391 -12.75 -0.48 -5.12
C ALA A 391 -13.64 -0.21 -6.35
N ARG A 392 -13.99 1.06 -6.56
CA ARG A 392 -14.63 1.62 -7.76
C ARG A 392 -13.82 2.80 -8.26
N GLU A 393 -14.04 3.17 -9.51
CA GLU A 393 -13.52 4.42 -10.08
C GLU A 393 -14.65 5.31 -10.59
N VAL A 394 -14.38 6.60 -10.66
CA VAL A 394 -15.24 7.56 -11.34
C VAL A 394 -14.52 8.01 -12.60
N VAL A 395 -15.22 7.92 -13.73
CA VAL A 395 -14.74 8.42 -15.02
C VAL A 395 -15.68 9.50 -15.51
N SER A 396 -15.14 10.69 -15.77
CA SER A 396 -15.86 11.77 -16.45
C SER A 396 -15.80 11.54 -17.95
N MET A 397 -16.97 11.31 -18.56
CA MET A 397 -17.12 11.17 -20.00
C MET A 397 -17.53 12.52 -20.59
N GLU A 398 -16.62 13.17 -21.29
CA GLU A 398 -16.83 14.50 -21.88
C GLU A 398 -17.10 14.38 -23.38
N GLY A 399 -18.37 14.44 -23.78
CA GLY A 399 -18.77 14.41 -25.19
C GLY A 399 -19.10 15.78 -25.78
N ASP A 400 -19.62 15.76 -27.00
CA ASP A 400 -20.10 16.94 -27.74
C ASP A 400 -21.39 17.56 -27.18
N VAL A 401 -22.27 16.71 -26.64
CA VAL A 401 -23.59 17.13 -26.17
C VAL A 401 -23.57 17.42 -24.68
N SER A 402 -23.02 16.50 -23.89
CA SER A 402 -22.98 16.63 -22.44
C SER A 402 -21.73 15.97 -21.84
N THR A 403 -21.48 16.32 -20.58
CA THR A 403 -20.48 15.65 -19.75
C THR A 403 -21.22 14.86 -18.68
N ILE A 404 -20.93 13.56 -18.60
CA ILE A 404 -21.52 12.66 -17.62
C ILE A 404 -20.36 11.98 -16.91
N ALA A 405 -20.27 12.14 -15.60
CA ALA A 405 -19.40 11.31 -14.80
C ALA A 405 -20.16 10.05 -14.37
N LEU A 406 -19.54 8.90 -14.55
CA LEU A 406 -20.09 7.59 -14.24
C LEU A 406 -19.18 6.90 -13.23
N LEU A 407 -19.80 6.29 -12.24
CA LEU A 407 -19.12 5.40 -11.31
C LEU A 407 -19.08 3.98 -11.90
N SER A 408 -17.93 3.32 -11.83
CA SER A 408 -17.77 1.96 -12.31
C SER A 408 -18.51 0.93 -11.46
N ASN A 409 -18.65 -0.28 -11.99
CA ASN A 409 -18.96 -1.42 -11.13
C ASN A 409 -17.81 -1.69 -10.13
N LYS A 410 -18.10 -2.41 -9.04
CA LYS A 410 -17.08 -2.83 -8.08
C LYS A 410 -16.17 -3.84 -8.76
N TYR A 411 -14.88 -3.54 -8.79
CA TYR A 411 -13.92 -4.43 -9.41
C TYR A 411 -13.59 -5.62 -8.52
N VAL A 412 -13.32 -6.76 -9.15
CA VAL A 412 -12.76 -7.91 -8.43
C VAL A 412 -11.30 -7.58 -8.09
N PRO A 413 -10.89 -7.63 -6.81
CA PRO A 413 -9.51 -7.35 -6.43
C PRO A 413 -8.55 -8.38 -7.05
N LEU A 414 -7.35 -7.93 -7.42
CA LEU A 414 -6.29 -8.84 -7.81
C LEU A 414 -5.77 -9.54 -6.56
N VAL A 415 -5.91 -10.86 -6.55
CA VAL A 415 -5.43 -11.69 -5.45
C VAL A 415 -3.98 -12.07 -5.70
N THR A 416 -3.09 -11.70 -4.78
CA THR A 416 -1.68 -12.11 -4.76
C THR A 416 -1.36 -12.83 -3.45
N GLN A 417 -0.19 -13.43 -3.34
CA GLN A 417 0.25 -14.12 -2.12
C GLN A 417 1.70 -13.75 -1.83
N ALA A 418 2.00 -13.50 -0.55
CA ALA A 418 3.35 -13.31 -0.09
C ALA A 418 4.18 -14.59 -0.26
N GLN A 419 5.31 -14.48 -0.93
CA GLN A 419 6.15 -15.64 -1.23
C GLN A 419 7.21 -15.83 -0.15
N ALA A 420 7.26 -17.01 0.45
CA ALA A 420 8.21 -17.30 1.54
C ALA A 420 9.69 -17.22 1.14
N LEU A 421 10.01 -17.28 -0.15
CA LEU A 421 11.37 -17.11 -0.67
C LEU A 421 11.82 -15.64 -0.73
N GLU A 422 10.91 -14.67 -0.64
CA GLU A 422 11.28 -13.24 -0.59
C GLU A 422 11.93 -12.88 0.75
N VAL A 423 11.58 -13.62 1.81
CA VAL A 423 12.20 -13.48 3.14
C VAL A 423 13.50 -14.28 3.17
N THR A 424 14.60 -13.60 2.88
CA THR A 424 15.95 -14.16 2.93
C THR A 424 16.35 -14.54 4.36
N LYS A 425 17.20 -15.57 4.47
CA LYS A 425 17.69 -16.11 5.76
C LYS A 425 19.20 -16.32 5.79
N ASN A 426 19.89 -16.01 4.70
CA ASN A 426 21.25 -16.47 4.49
C ASN A 426 22.21 -15.71 5.40
N ALA A 427 22.09 -14.39 5.48
CA ALA A 427 23.02 -13.56 6.24
C ALA A 427 22.92 -13.85 7.76
N CYS A 428 21.70 -13.88 8.29
CA CYS A 428 21.46 -14.12 9.71
C CYS A 428 21.84 -15.54 10.14
N GLN A 429 21.69 -16.55 9.27
CA GLN A 429 22.18 -17.91 9.55
C GLN A 429 23.69 -17.95 9.77
N TYR A 430 24.49 -17.25 8.96
CA TYR A 430 25.94 -17.15 9.18
C TYR A 430 26.28 -16.42 10.48
N LEU A 431 25.61 -15.29 10.75
CA LEU A 431 25.85 -14.51 11.97
C LEU A 431 25.46 -15.28 13.25
N TRP A 432 24.39 -16.06 13.19
CA TRP A 432 23.97 -16.96 14.26
C TRP A 432 25.00 -18.07 14.48
N ALA A 433 25.44 -18.74 13.41
CA ALA A 433 26.46 -19.79 13.48
C ALA A 433 27.77 -19.28 14.10
N VAL A 434 28.23 -18.09 13.70
CA VAL A 434 29.40 -17.43 14.31
C VAL A 434 29.17 -17.20 15.81
N SER A 435 28.00 -16.71 16.20
CA SER A 435 27.68 -16.45 17.62
C SER A 435 27.64 -17.74 18.45
N VAL A 436 27.17 -18.85 17.86
CA VAL A 436 27.17 -20.20 18.45
C VAL A 436 28.60 -20.72 18.61
N VAL A 437 29.45 -20.59 17.59
CA VAL A 437 30.88 -20.99 17.67
C VAL A 437 31.58 -20.22 18.78
N VAL A 438 31.33 -18.91 18.90
CA VAL A 438 31.89 -18.10 19.99
C VAL A 438 31.43 -18.61 21.36
N ALA A 439 30.14 -18.89 21.54
CA ALA A 439 29.62 -19.41 22.79
C ALA A 439 30.21 -20.78 23.15
N PHE A 440 30.28 -21.68 22.17
CA PHE A 440 30.80 -23.03 22.34
C PHE A 440 32.24 -23.01 22.81
N MET A 441 33.10 -22.20 22.18
CA MET A 441 34.50 -22.07 22.58
C MET A 441 34.66 -21.44 23.97
N LEU A 442 33.84 -20.44 24.33
CA LEU A 442 33.85 -19.86 25.67
C LEU A 442 33.44 -20.91 26.73
N VAL A 443 32.43 -21.73 26.45
CA VAL A 443 32.01 -22.83 27.33
C VAL A 443 33.12 -23.88 27.44
N LEU A 444 33.73 -24.28 26.32
CA LEU A 444 34.81 -25.27 26.30
C LEU A 444 35.99 -24.82 27.17
N VAL A 445 36.52 -23.62 26.92
CA VAL A 445 37.65 -23.07 27.69
C VAL A 445 37.24 -22.83 29.15
N GLY A 446 36.01 -22.38 29.39
CA GLY A 446 35.50 -22.16 30.74
C GLY A 446 35.39 -23.45 31.56
N VAL A 447 34.87 -24.54 30.98
CA VAL A 447 34.79 -25.86 31.63
C VAL A 447 36.19 -26.39 31.94
N LEU A 448 37.15 -26.27 31.01
CA LEU A 448 38.53 -26.67 31.26
C LEU A 448 39.13 -25.91 32.46
N VAL A 449 38.90 -24.60 32.53
CA VAL A 449 39.36 -23.77 33.67
C VAL A 449 38.68 -24.17 34.98
N LEU A 450 37.39 -24.52 34.97
CA LEU A 450 36.68 -25.01 36.17
C LEU A 450 37.24 -26.35 36.64
N VAL A 451 37.38 -27.32 35.74
CA VAL A 451 37.92 -28.65 36.02
C VAL A 451 39.32 -28.54 36.62
N GLN A 452 40.20 -27.75 36.01
CA GLN A 452 41.55 -27.54 36.51
C GLN A 452 41.55 -26.88 37.90
N SER A 453 40.65 -25.93 38.13
CA SER A 453 40.56 -25.24 39.42
C SER A 453 40.04 -26.17 40.53
N VAL A 454 39.20 -27.17 40.20
CA VAL A 454 38.77 -28.23 41.13
C VAL A 454 39.94 -29.19 41.43
N PHE A 455 40.69 -29.62 40.41
CA PHE A 455 41.89 -30.46 40.61
C PHE A 455 42.93 -29.78 41.51
N LEU A 456 43.08 -28.45 41.40
CA LEU A 456 43.95 -27.64 42.25
C LEU A 456 43.36 -27.33 43.64
N ARG A 457 42.28 -28.01 44.05
CA ARG A 457 41.56 -27.82 45.33
C ARG A 457 41.20 -26.36 45.62
N GLY A 458 40.90 -25.58 44.58
CA GLY A 458 40.52 -24.17 44.72
C GLY A 458 41.66 -23.23 45.13
N ARG A 459 42.93 -23.65 45.09
CA ARG A 459 44.10 -22.79 45.36
C ARG A 459 44.40 -21.85 44.18
N VAL A 460 43.40 -21.08 43.75
CA VAL A 460 43.45 -20.18 42.60
C VAL A 460 43.02 -18.78 43.03
N VAL A 461 43.75 -17.75 42.60
CA VAL A 461 43.40 -16.35 42.88
C VAL A 461 42.09 -16.00 42.16
N GLY A 462 41.03 -15.77 42.93
CA GLY A 462 39.68 -15.54 42.40
C GLY A 462 39.57 -14.35 41.45
N ARG A 463 40.41 -13.31 41.60
CA ARG A 463 40.45 -12.15 40.71
C ARG A 463 40.71 -12.53 39.25
N ASN A 464 41.41 -13.62 38.99
CA ASN A 464 41.73 -14.06 37.64
C ASN A 464 40.49 -14.49 36.84
N PHE A 465 39.42 -14.94 37.51
CA PHE A 465 38.18 -15.31 36.82
C PHE A 465 37.50 -14.10 36.16
N PHE A 466 37.67 -12.87 36.68
CA PHE A 466 37.11 -11.66 36.06
C PHE A 466 37.80 -11.28 34.74
N HIS A 467 39.04 -11.75 34.52
CA HIS A 467 39.76 -11.52 33.27
C HIS A 467 39.47 -12.60 32.21
N PHE A 468 38.64 -13.60 32.54
CA PHE A 468 38.35 -14.73 31.65
C PHE A 468 37.87 -14.28 30.27
N ASN A 469 36.85 -13.41 30.20
CA ASN A 469 36.27 -12.96 28.92
C ASN A 469 37.31 -12.32 28.01
N ARG A 470 38.16 -11.44 28.57
CA ARG A 470 39.22 -10.77 27.81
C ARG A 470 40.28 -11.75 27.31
N MET A 471 40.69 -12.70 28.15
CA MET A 471 41.75 -13.66 27.82
C MET A 471 41.27 -14.75 26.86
N ALA A 472 40.11 -15.36 27.15
CA ALA A 472 39.51 -16.40 26.32
C ALA A 472 39.13 -15.83 24.94
N GLY A 473 38.51 -14.65 24.91
CA GLY A 473 38.16 -13.97 23.67
C GLY A 473 39.38 -13.63 22.79
N GLY A 474 40.40 -12.97 23.36
CA GLY A 474 41.56 -12.53 22.59
C GLY A 474 42.41 -13.68 22.03
N VAL A 475 42.59 -14.76 22.80
CA VAL A 475 43.51 -15.86 22.46
C VAL A 475 42.85 -16.95 21.62
N TRP A 476 41.60 -17.32 21.92
CA TRP A 476 40.99 -18.53 21.34
C TRP A 476 40.01 -18.26 20.20
N LEU A 477 39.45 -17.05 20.12
CA LEU A 477 38.38 -16.73 19.18
C LEU A 477 38.82 -15.75 18.09
N GLY A 478 39.76 -14.87 18.41
CA GLY A 478 40.17 -13.79 17.52
C GLY A 478 39.18 -12.62 17.50
N ARG A 479 39.72 -11.45 17.16
CA ARG A 479 39.01 -10.15 17.27
C ARG A 479 37.80 -10.03 16.35
N SER A 480 37.86 -10.65 15.15
CA SER A 480 36.79 -10.59 14.15
C SER A 480 35.51 -11.29 14.63
N LEU A 481 35.61 -12.50 15.20
CA LEU A 481 34.44 -13.24 15.70
C LEU A 481 33.79 -12.55 16.90
N LEU A 482 34.61 -11.94 17.79
CA LEU A 482 34.12 -11.13 18.90
C LEU A 482 33.42 -9.85 18.42
N LEU A 483 33.97 -9.20 17.39
CA LEU A 483 33.34 -8.04 16.77
C LEU A 483 31.96 -8.42 16.22
N VAL A 484 31.87 -9.52 15.46
CA VAL A 484 30.60 -10.03 14.93
C VAL A 484 29.60 -10.26 16.06
N ARG A 485 29.96 -11.02 17.11
CA ARG A 485 29.08 -11.27 18.25
C ARG A 485 28.64 -10.00 18.98
N GLY A 486 29.54 -9.04 19.15
CA GLY A 486 29.21 -7.75 19.77
C GLY A 486 28.26 -6.92 18.89
N THR A 487 28.49 -6.89 17.57
CA THR A 487 27.63 -6.18 16.63
C THR A 487 26.24 -6.78 16.52
N THR A 488 26.12 -8.12 16.58
CA THR A 488 24.80 -8.78 16.56
C THR A 488 23.98 -8.43 17.80
N ALA A 489 24.62 -8.25 18.96
CA ALA A 489 23.97 -7.76 20.17
C ALA A 489 23.52 -6.29 20.05
N VAL A 490 24.33 -5.43 19.41
CA VAL A 490 23.93 -4.03 19.13
C VAL A 490 22.72 -3.98 18.20
N ILE A 491 22.72 -4.76 17.12
CA ILE A 491 21.59 -4.84 16.20
C ILE A 491 20.34 -5.29 16.96
N LEU A 492 20.45 -6.35 17.78
CA LEU A 492 19.35 -6.86 18.60
C LEU A 492 18.83 -5.85 19.66
N LEU A 493 19.63 -4.87 20.08
CA LEU A 493 19.20 -3.76 20.94
C LEU A 493 18.52 -2.63 20.16
N SER A 494 18.91 -2.42 18.90
CA SER A 494 18.32 -1.42 18.02
C SER A 494 17.00 -1.86 17.38
N THR A 495 16.70 -3.17 17.39
CA THR A 495 15.47 -3.72 16.80
C THR A 495 14.30 -3.66 17.78
N SER A 496 13.16 -3.11 17.34
CA SER A 496 11.89 -3.18 18.08
C SER A 496 11.29 -4.58 17.98
N ARG A 497 10.69 -5.08 19.08
CA ARG A 497 9.95 -6.35 19.07
C ARG A 497 8.48 -6.08 18.74
N ALA A 498 8.08 -6.41 17.52
CA ALA A 498 6.68 -6.39 17.13
C ALA A 498 6.16 -7.83 17.01
N SER A 499 5.04 -8.13 17.66
CA SER A 499 4.31 -9.38 17.54
C SER A 499 2.97 -9.13 16.83
N LEU A 500 2.48 -10.12 16.09
CA LEU A 500 1.13 -10.06 15.53
C LEU A 500 0.14 -10.54 16.58
N GLU A 501 -0.85 -9.72 16.87
CA GLU A 501 -1.96 -10.09 17.74
C GLU A 501 -3.27 -10.00 16.95
N SER A 502 -4.05 -11.08 16.99
CA SER A 502 -5.39 -11.14 16.42
C SER A 502 -6.41 -11.07 17.55
N THR A 503 -7.02 -9.91 17.74
CA THR A 503 -8.05 -9.69 18.77
C THR A 503 -9.38 -9.48 18.07
N ARG A 504 -10.37 -10.35 18.33
CA ARG A 504 -11.76 -10.19 17.86
C ARG A 504 -11.88 -9.94 16.34
N GLY A 505 -11.21 -10.78 15.55
CA GLY A 505 -11.21 -10.69 14.08
C GLY A 505 -10.35 -9.58 13.48
N LEU A 506 -9.77 -8.70 14.28
CA LEU A 506 -8.80 -7.69 13.85
C LEU A 506 -7.37 -8.15 14.13
N THR A 507 -6.52 -8.09 13.12
CA THR A 507 -5.07 -8.32 13.27
C THR A 507 -4.34 -6.99 13.29
N SER A 508 -3.48 -6.77 14.29
CA SER A 508 -2.65 -5.57 14.43
C SER A 508 -1.29 -5.90 15.04
N PHE A 509 -0.34 -4.97 14.95
CA PHE A 509 0.97 -5.11 15.57
C PHE A 509 0.95 -4.66 17.02
N ARG A 510 1.51 -5.50 17.89
CA ARG A 510 1.77 -5.18 19.28
C ARG A 510 3.27 -5.03 19.50
N PHE A 511 3.68 -3.89 20.05
CA PHE A 511 5.07 -3.63 20.40
C PHE A 511 5.32 -4.01 21.86
N ASP A 512 6.14 -5.05 22.08
CA ASP A 512 6.44 -5.56 23.41
C ASP A 512 7.82 -5.08 23.86
N ALA A 513 7.87 -4.38 25.01
CA ALA A 513 9.13 -3.95 25.59
C ALA A 513 9.96 -5.16 26.09
N ARG A 514 11.27 -5.14 25.82
CA ARG A 514 12.20 -6.14 26.38
C ARG A 514 12.29 -5.93 27.89
N SER A 515 12.31 -7.02 28.66
CA SER A 515 12.50 -6.92 30.11
C SER A 515 13.87 -6.33 30.44
N TRP A 516 13.97 -5.60 31.56
CA TRP A 516 15.21 -4.95 31.97
C TRP A 516 16.39 -5.95 32.04
N PHE A 517 16.13 -7.19 32.47
CA PHE A 517 17.13 -8.25 32.55
C PHE A 517 17.64 -8.70 31.17
N GLN A 518 16.73 -8.91 30.22
CA GLN A 518 17.09 -9.27 28.85
C GLN A 518 17.88 -8.12 28.19
N SER A 519 17.51 -6.86 28.42
CA SER A 519 18.25 -5.70 27.92
C SER A 519 19.65 -5.60 28.52
N MET A 520 19.81 -5.83 29.83
CA MET A 520 21.11 -5.85 30.49
C MET A 520 22.02 -6.97 29.95
N LEU A 521 21.45 -8.16 29.71
CA LEU A 521 22.19 -9.28 29.14
C LEU A 521 22.70 -8.97 27.73
N VAL A 522 21.84 -8.48 26.83
CA VAL A 522 22.24 -8.14 25.46
C VAL A 522 23.22 -6.96 25.46
N ALA A 523 23.05 -5.97 26.34
CA ALA A 523 24.02 -4.88 26.51
C ALA A 523 25.39 -5.39 27.00
N GLY A 524 25.40 -6.40 27.88
CA GLY A 524 26.61 -7.10 28.28
C GLY A 524 27.35 -7.75 27.10
N GLU A 525 26.62 -8.37 26.17
CA GLU A 525 27.20 -8.95 24.96
C GLU A 525 27.69 -7.87 23.97
N ALA A 526 27.04 -6.71 23.90
CA ALA A 526 27.54 -5.59 23.10
C ALA A 526 28.93 -5.08 23.57
N THR A 527 29.29 -5.32 24.84
CA THR A 527 30.60 -4.92 25.37
C THR A 527 31.79 -5.65 24.73
N TRP A 528 31.58 -6.76 24.01
CA TRP A 528 32.66 -7.40 23.25
C TRP A 528 33.36 -6.44 22.29
N ILE A 529 32.62 -5.47 21.72
CA ILE A 529 33.17 -4.42 20.85
C ILE A 529 34.22 -3.60 21.61
N SER A 530 33.97 -3.28 22.88
CA SER A 530 34.90 -2.48 23.70
C SER A 530 36.24 -3.20 23.90
N TYR A 531 36.23 -4.53 24.07
CA TYR A 531 37.47 -5.32 24.17
C TYR A 531 38.25 -5.30 22.87
N VAL A 532 37.57 -5.44 21.72
CA VAL A 532 38.21 -5.36 20.40
C VAL A 532 38.82 -3.98 20.18
N VAL A 533 38.09 -2.91 20.51
CA VAL A 533 38.58 -1.52 20.39
C VAL A 533 39.79 -1.29 21.28
N HIS A 534 39.74 -1.71 22.55
CA HIS A 534 40.88 -1.59 23.48
C HIS A 534 42.13 -2.29 22.94
N ASP A 535 41.99 -3.50 22.43
CA ASP A 535 43.13 -4.25 21.90
C ASP A 535 43.71 -3.58 20.64
N CYS A 536 42.87 -3.02 19.75
CA CYS A 536 43.34 -2.25 18.60
C CYS A 536 44.08 -0.96 19.01
N VAL A 537 43.55 -0.24 20.00
CA VAL A 537 44.16 1.00 20.52
C VAL A 537 45.50 0.70 21.18
N VAL A 538 45.63 -0.39 21.94
CA VAL A 538 46.90 -0.79 22.55
C VAL A 538 47.96 -1.04 21.47
N VAL A 539 47.64 -1.79 20.42
CA VAL A 539 48.57 -2.04 19.30
C VAL A 539 48.97 -0.74 18.59
N TRP A 540 48.01 0.17 18.39
CA TRP A 540 48.26 1.45 17.71
C TRP A 540 49.11 2.42 18.53
N CYS A 541 48.87 2.49 19.85
CA CYS A 541 49.68 3.28 20.77
C CYS A 541 51.11 2.74 20.85
N ASP A 542 51.29 1.42 20.85
CA ASP A 542 52.61 0.80 20.87
C ASP A 542 53.38 1.08 19.56
N ALA A 543 52.72 0.96 18.41
CA ALA A 543 53.30 1.31 17.10
C ALA A 543 53.74 2.78 17.00
N ARG A 544 52.97 3.72 17.59
CA ARG A 544 53.34 5.13 17.66
C ARG A 544 54.45 5.43 18.68
N CYS A 545 54.57 4.62 19.72
CA CYS A 545 55.67 4.70 20.67
C CYS A 545 56.98 4.28 20.00
N TRP A 546 56.96 3.26 19.14
CA TRP A 546 58.12 2.86 18.33
C TRP A 546 58.53 3.93 17.31
N LEU A 547 57.58 4.54 16.59
CA LEU A 547 57.88 5.60 15.59
C LEU A 547 58.44 6.90 16.19
N ARG A 548 58.34 7.11 17.51
CA ARG A 548 58.79 8.34 18.18
C ARG A 548 60.11 8.17 18.95
N VAL A 549 60.74 6.99 18.90
CA VAL A 549 61.92 6.61 19.69
C VAL A 549 63.24 6.64 18.90
N ASP A 550 63.22 7.11 17.64
CA ASP A 550 64.46 7.30 16.83
C ASP A 550 65.26 8.58 17.17
N HIS A 551 65.00 9.22 18.33
CA HIS A 551 65.89 10.26 18.87
C HIS A 551 66.57 9.79 20.18
N PRO A 552 67.91 9.88 20.28
CA PRO A 552 68.70 9.18 21.30
C PRO A 552 68.59 9.72 22.74
N THR A 553 67.67 10.66 23.01
CA THR A 553 67.60 11.38 24.31
C THR A 553 66.53 10.88 25.27
N PHE A 554 65.66 9.94 24.89
CA PHE A 554 64.58 9.44 25.77
C PHE A 554 64.73 7.96 26.19
N ALA A 555 65.88 7.61 26.77
CA ALA A 555 66.09 6.29 27.38
C ALA A 555 65.30 6.05 28.68
N GLN A 556 64.77 7.10 29.33
CA GLN A 556 64.04 6.98 30.61
C GLN A 556 62.54 6.65 30.47
N LEU A 557 61.92 6.88 29.31
CA LEU A 557 60.51 6.52 29.07
C LEU A 557 60.29 5.03 28.80
N ARG A 558 61.37 4.26 28.60
CA ARG A 558 61.33 2.80 28.36
C ARG A 558 60.74 1.99 29.53
N ARG A 559 60.74 2.55 30.74
CA ARG A 559 60.17 1.89 31.95
C ARG A 559 58.65 2.06 32.10
N GLY A 560 58.03 2.98 31.34
CA GLY A 560 56.57 3.18 31.37
C GLY A 560 55.78 2.19 30.52
N CYS A 561 56.37 1.70 29.43
CA CYS A 561 55.70 0.78 28.49
C CYS A 561 55.95 -0.71 28.78
N SER A 562 56.86 -1.06 29.70
CA SER A 562 57.24 -2.46 29.95
C SER A 562 56.29 -3.23 30.89
N HIS A 563 55.22 -2.62 31.41
CA HIS A 563 54.34 -3.27 32.38
C HIS A 563 53.23 -4.14 31.78
N SER A 564 53.08 -4.19 30.45
CA SER A 564 52.00 -4.93 29.76
C SER A 564 52.44 -6.16 28.97
N LEU A 565 53.74 -6.48 28.91
CA LEU A 565 54.27 -7.65 28.20
C LEU A 565 54.84 -8.67 29.19
N TRP A 566 53.94 -9.39 29.85
CA TRP A 566 54.26 -10.63 30.58
C TRP A 566 53.30 -11.74 30.16
N ILE A 567 53.22 -12.02 28.85
CA ILE A 567 52.81 -13.30 28.25
C ILE A 567 53.35 -13.27 26.81
N SER A 568 54.55 -13.80 26.60
CA SER A 568 54.99 -14.38 25.33
C SER A 568 56.36 -15.02 25.55
N SER A 569 56.37 -16.34 25.51
CA SER A 569 57.51 -17.22 25.67
C SER A 569 58.63 -16.92 24.66
N ARG A 570 59.87 -16.80 25.14
CA ARG A 570 61.04 -17.25 24.36
C ARG A 570 61.47 -18.62 24.87
N ARG A 571 61.03 -19.66 24.17
CA ARG A 571 61.76 -20.92 24.02
C ARG A 571 62.12 -21.02 22.54
N THR A 572 63.42 -21.07 22.25
CA THR A 572 64.09 -21.94 21.28
C THR A 572 65.55 -21.48 21.10
N PRO A 573 66.45 -22.40 20.77
CA PRO A 573 66.89 -23.57 21.53
C PRO A 573 67.79 -23.20 22.73
#